data_AF-A0A2W4JTZ9-F1
#
_entry.id   AF-A0A2W4JTZ9-F1
#
_cell.length_a   1.000
_cell.length_b   1.000
_cell.length_c   1.000
_cell.angle_alpha   90.00
_cell.angle_beta   90.00
_cell.angle_gamma   90.00
#
_symmetry.space_group_name_H-M   'P 1'
#
loop_
_entity.id
_entity.type
_entity.pdbx_description
1 polymer ?
#
loop_
_entity_poly.entity_id
_entity_poly.type
_entity_poly.pdbx_seq_one_letter_code
_entity_poly.pdbx_strand_id
1 'polypeptide(L)'
;MRTTVLAFAALAMALGIAPVSAADTDPALLTKATALMEKDFQSRGIAKVERLKQDDVMSLCTQYRGALPADVAKRVQAEQMATIKFPADGKYMGDWKNGDKIAQSGRGATWSDKPDTVNGGGCYNCHRVSGTELSYGTIGPSLYQFGKLRGGPTEANMKYVYGKLYNSQAYVPCSNMPRFGYHGVLTEAQIKDLVALLLDPESIVNQ
;
A
#
# COMPACT_ATOMS: atom_id res chain seq x y z
N MET A 1 6.60 71.85 2.81
CA MET A 1 6.07 70.59 3.38
C MET A 1 4.79 70.24 2.63
N ARG A 2 4.88 69.40 1.59
CA ARG A 2 3.73 68.89 0.82
C ARG A 2 4.06 67.45 0.43
N THR A 3 3.47 66.52 1.15
CA THR A 3 3.57 65.07 1.01
C THR A 3 2.82 64.63 -0.24
N THR A 4 3.52 64.02 -1.20
CA THR A 4 2.92 63.29 -2.32
C THR A 4 2.97 61.81 -2.00
N VAL A 5 1.81 61.21 -1.75
CA VAL A 5 1.65 59.77 -1.52
C VAL A 5 1.48 59.10 -2.89
N LEU A 6 2.47 58.33 -3.32
CA LEU A 6 2.37 57.44 -4.47
C LEU A 6 1.65 56.16 -4.03
N ALA A 7 0.42 55.96 -4.53
CA ALA A 7 -0.31 54.72 -4.37
C ALA A 7 0.21 53.68 -5.39
N PHE A 8 0.95 52.68 -4.91
CA PHE A 8 1.24 51.47 -5.68
C PHE A 8 0.04 50.53 -5.59
N ALA A 9 -0.69 50.34 -6.70
CA ALA A 9 -1.69 49.30 -6.83
C ALA A 9 -0.98 47.94 -6.97
N ALA A 10 -1.02 47.12 -5.92
CA ALA A 10 -0.56 45.73 -5.98
C ALA A 10 -1.63 44.88 -6.67
N LEU A 11 -1.36 44.46 -7.91
CA LEU A 11 -2.19 43.51 -8.64
C LEU A 11 -1.87 42.10 -8.11
N ALA A 12 -2.67 41.62 -7.15
CA ALA A 12 -2.59 40.25 -6.66
C ALA A 12 -3.11 39.29 -7.75
N MET A 13 -2.19 38.70 -8.51
CA MET A 13 -2.50 37.66 -9.47
C MET A 13 -2.74 36.36 -8.71
N ALA A 14 -4.00 36.09 -8.37
CA ALA A 14 -4.42 34.83 -7.77
C ALA A 14 -4.24 33.71 -8.80
N LEU A 15 -3.14 32.95 -8.69
CA LEU A 15 -3.02 31.64 -9.33
C LEU A 15 -4.02 30.70 -8.65
N GLY A 16 -5.24 30.67 -9.17
CA GLY A 16 -6.22 29.64 -8.87
C GLY A 16 -5.71 28.31 -9.41
N ILE A 17 -5.07 27.51 -8.56
CA ILE A 17 -4.92 26.08 -8.80
C ILE A 17 -6.32 25.50 -8.64
N ALA A 18 -7.05 25.35 -9.75
CA ALA A 18 -8.30 24.63 -9.73
C ALA A 18 -8.00 23.19 -9.28
N PRO A 19 -8.66 22.67 -8.23
CA PRO A 19 -8.54 21.26 -7.91
C PRO A 19 -9.01 20.48 -9.14
N VAL A 20 -8.15 19.61 -9.66
CA VAL A 20 -8.55 18.60 -10.63
C VAL A 20 -9.64 17.78 -9.93
N SER A 21 -10.90 18.08 -10.23
CA SER A 21 -12.00 17.23 -9.82
C SER A 21 -11.71 15.85 -10.39
N ALA A 22 -11.64 14.84 -9.53
CA ALA A 22 -11.58 13.45 -9.96
C ALA A 22 -12.91 13.13 -10.64
N ALA A 23 -13.04 13.47 -11.92
CA ALA A 23 -14.14 13.01 -12.71
C ALA A 23 -14.05 11.49 -12.79
N ASP A 24 -15.13 10.81 -12.41
CA ASP A 24 -15.30 9.38 -12.56
C ASP A 24 -14.90 8.96 -13.98
N THR A 25 -14.20 7.84 -14.09
CA THR A 25 -13.86 7.27 -15.39
C THR A 25 -15.16 6.86 -16.10
N ASP A 26 -15.31 7.29 -17.36
CA ASP A 26 -16.43 6.91 -18.22
C ASP A 26 -16.59 5.36 -18.24
N PRO A 27 -17.74 4.81 -17.78
CA PRO A 27 -17.98 3.37 -17.77
C PRO A 27 -17.83 2.72 -19.16
N ALA A 28 -18.15 3.43 -20.24
CA ALA A 28 -17.98 2.93 -21.60
C ALA A 28 -16.49 2.78 -21.95
N LEU A 29 -15.65 3.72 -21.50
CA LEU A 29 -14.20 3.65 -21.67
C LEU A 29 -13.62 2.50 -20.85
N LEU A 30 -14.05 2.31 -19.61
CA LEU A 30 -13.59 1.20 -18.76
C LEU A 30 -13.94 -0.15 -19.40
N THR A 31 -15.16 -0.31 -19.89
CA THR A 31 -15.61 -1.53 -20.60
C THR A 31 -14.74 -1.82 -21.83
N LYS A 32 -14.47 -0.80 -22.65
CA LYS A 32 -13.63 -0.94 -23.84
C LYS A 32 -12.19 -1.29 -23.48
N ALA A 33 -11.65 -0.69 -22.42
CA ALA A 33 -10.30 -0.99 -21.93
C ALA A 33 -10.19 -2.44 -21.44
N THR A 34 -11.15 -2.92 -20.65
CA THR A 34 -11.18 -4.32 -20.17
C THR A 34 -11.26 -5.30 -21.33
N ALA A 35 -12.15 -5.08 -22.31
CA ALA A 35 -12.26 -5.94 -23.48
C ALA A 35 -10.96 -5.97 -24.31
N LEU A 36 -10.26 -4.83 -24.43
CA LEU A 36 -8.96 -4.78 -25.08
C LEU A 36 -7.91 -5.61 -24.32
N MET A 37 -7.85 -5.47 -23.00
CA MET A 37 -6.93 -6.24 -22.15
C MET A 37 -7.20 -7.75 -22.25
N GLU A 38 -8.45 -8.19 -22.17
CA GLU A 38 -8.79 -9.61 -22.28
C GLU A 38 -8.42 -10.21 -23.64
N LYS A 39 -8.45 -9.41 -24.70
CA LYS A 39 -8.05 -9.82 -26.06
C LYS A 39 -6.53 -9.86 -26.24
N ASP A 40 -5.79 -8.91 -25.64
CA ASP A 40 -4.35 -8.74 -25.88
C ASP A 40 -3.47 -9.56 -24.92
N PHE A 41 -3.93 -9.82 -23.69
CA PHE A 41 -3.16 -10.59 -22.70
C PHE A 41 -3.35 -12.10 -22.86
N GLN A 42 -2.26 -12.85 -22.65
CA GLN A 42 -2.25 -14.31 -22.71
C GLN A 42 -1.68 -14.89 -21.42
N SER A 43 -2.18 -16.07 -21.04
CA SER A 43 -1.67 -16.80 -19.88
C SER A 43 -0.25 -17.30 -20.12
N ARG A 44 0.65 -17.12 -19.15
CA ARG A 44 2.04 -17.61 -19.19
C ARG A 44 2.51 -18.06 -17.81
N GLY A 45 3.03 -19.29 -17.72
CA GLY A 45 3.45 -19.86 -16.45
C GLY A 45 2.31 -19.87 -15.44
N ILE A 46 2.56 -19.31 -14.25
CA ILE A 46 1.56 -19.15 -13.18
C ILE A 46 0.70 -17.88 -13.33
N ALA A 47 1.06 -16.96 -14.23
CA ALA A 47 0.28 -15.77 -14.50
C ALA A 47 -0.83 -16.09 -15.51
N LYS A 48 -2.06 -16.15 -15.02
CA LYS A 48 -3.24 -16.46 -15.84
C LYS A 48 -4.08 -15.22 -16.11
N VAL A 49 -4.85 -15.24 -17.20
CA VAL A 49 -5.72 -14.12 -17.63
C VAL A 49 -6.79 -13.77 -16.60
N GLU A 50 -7.14 -14.68 -15.69
CA GLU A 50 -8.07 -14.41 -14.60
C GLU A 50 -7.57 -13.33 -13.63
N ARG A 51 -6.25 -13.06 -13.60
CA ARG A 51 -5.68 -11.95 -12.83
C ARG A 51 -6.08 -10.56 -13.35
N LEU A 52 -6.66 -10.48 -14.56
CA LEU A 52 -7.22 -9.24 -15.10
C LEU A 52 -8.55 -8.87 -14.43
N LYS A 53 -9.22 -9.85 -13.79
CA LYS A 53 -10.47 -9.61 -13.08
C LYS A 53 -10.18 -8.79 -11.83
N GLN A 54 -10.78 -7.62 -11.78
CA GLN A 54 -10.74 -6.75 -10.61
C GLN A 54 -11.78 -7.24 -9.59
N ASP A 55 -11.44 -7.14 -8.30
CA ASP A 55 -12.48 -7.19 -7.26
C ASP A 55 -13.18 -5.83 -7.14
N ASP A 56 -14.30 -5.80 -6.40
CA ASP A 56 -15.14 -4.61 -6.27
C ASP A 56 -14.36 -3.36 -5.83
N VAL A 57 -13.39 -3.53 -4.92
CA VAL A 57 -12.57 -2.42 -4.43
C VAL A 57 -11.58 -1.95 -5.50
N MET A 58 -10.94 -2.86 -6.24
CA MET A 58 -10.08 -2.50 -7.37
C MET A 58 -10.87 -1.76 -8.45
N SER A 59 -12.10 -2.20 -8.75
CA SER A 59 -12.97 -1.52 -9.71
C SER A 59 -13.38 -0.13 -9.24
N LEU A 60 -13.75 0.04 -7.96
CA LEU A 60 -14.03 1.36 -7.39
C LEU A 60 -12.81 2.28 -7.43
N CYS A 61 -11.64 1.80 -7.01
CA CYS A 61 -10.41 2.57 -7.06
C CYS A 61 -10.01 2.95 -8.50
N THR A 62 -10.31 2.10 -9.49
CA THR A 62 -10.11 2.41 -10.91
C THR A 62 -11.09 3.49 -11.38
N GLN A 63 -12.38 3.31 -11.12
CA GLN A 63 -13.44 4.24 -11.50
C GLN A 63 -13.15 5.65 -10.99
N TYR A 64 -12.86 5.77 -9.69
CA TYR A 64 -12.62 7.04 -9.01
C TYR A 64 -11.16 7.50 -9.03
N ARG A 65 -10.27 6.79 -9.75
CA ARG A 65 -8.83 7.09 -9.83
C ARG A 65 -8.18 7.27 -8.46
N GLY A 66 -8.60 6.45 -7.49
CA GLY A 66 -8.15 6.48 -6.10
C GLY A 66 -8.84 7.51 -5.19
N ALA A 67 -9.62 8.44 -5.73
CA ALA A 67 -10.30 9.50 -4.98
C ALA A 67 -11.78 9.17 -4.75
N LEU A 68 -12.06 8.19 -3.88
CA LEU A 68 -13.43 7.76 -3.57
C LEU A 68 -14.26 8.87 -2.90
N PRO A 69 -15.58 8.97 -3.22
CA PRO A 69 -16.53 9.75 -2.42
C PRO A 69 -16.49 9.33 -0.94
N ALA A 70 -16.74 10.26 -0.03
CA ALA A 70 -16.51 10.04 1.40
C ALA A 70 -17.34 8.89 1.99
N ASP A 71 -18.59 8.75 1.57
CA ASP A 71 -19.49 7.66 1.95
C ASP A 71 -19.00 6.31 1.41
N VAL A 72 -18.56 6.29 0.14
CA VAL A 72 -17.96 5.10 -0.50
C VAL A 72 -16.67 4.70 0.21
N ALA A 73 -15.78 5.65 0.49
CA ALA A 73 -14.51 5.42 1.19
C ALA A 73 -14.74 4.81 2.58
N LYS A 74 -15.70 5.35 3.34
CA LYS A 74 -16.07 4.84 4.68
C LYS A 74 -16.59 3.41 4.61
N ARG A 75 -17.45 3.11 3.63
CA ARG A 75 -17.98 1.77 3.42
C ARG A 75 -16.88 0.78 3.04
N VAL A 76 -16.06 1.11 2.05
CA VAL A 76 -14.91 0.30 1.62
C VAL A 76 -13.97 0.02 2.79
N GLN A 77 -13.66 1.03 3.60
CA GLN A 77 -12.80 0.85 4.76
C GLN A 77 -13.35 -0.19 5.75
N ALA A 78 -14.65 -0.10 6.07
CA ALA A 78 -15.30 -1.04 6.98
C ALA A 78 -15.35 -2.46 6.41
N GLU A 79 -15.73 -2.60 5.14
CA GLU A 79 -15.74 -3.88 4.44
C GLU A 79 -14.35 -4.52 4.40
N GLN A 80 -13.31 -3.75 4.05
CA GLN A 80 -11.94 -4.24 3.99
C GLN A 80 -11.38 -4.57 5.38
N MET A 81 -11.75 -3.85 6.43
CA MET A 81 -11.39 -4.20 7.80
C MET A 81 -11.93 -5.57 8.21
N ALA A 82 -13.17 -5.89 7.81
CA ALA A 82 -13.79 -7.19 8.09
C ALA A 82 -13.10 -8.37 7.36
N THR A 83 -12.31 -8.10 6.31
CA THR A 83 -11.59 -9.16 5.58
C THR A 83 -10.29 -9.62 6.26
N ILE A 84 -9.80 -8.89 7.26
CA ILE A 84 -8.53 -9.20 7.91
C ILE A 84 -8.68 -10.47 8.77
N LYS A 85 -7.90 -11.50 8.42
CA LYS A 85 -7.80 -12.73 9.22
C LYS A 85 -6.60 -12.62 10.15
N PHE A 86 -6.88 -12.30 11.41
CA PHE A 86 -5.85 -12.28 12.44
C PHE A 86 -5.43 -13.70 12.86
N PRO A 87 -4.18 -13.90 13.33
CA PRO A 87 -3.69 -15.18 13.82
C PRO A 87 -4.59 -15.73 14.93
N ALA A 88 -5.04 -16.97 14.78
CA ALA A 88 -5.93 -17.61 15.74
C ALA A 88 -5.27 -17.84 17.12
N ASP A 89 -3.94 -17.95 17.14
CA ASP A 89 -3.14 -18.11 18.35
C ASP A 89 -2.92 -16.80 19.12
N GLY A 90 -3.39 -15.66 18.59
CA GLY A 90 -3.17 -14.33 19.17
C GLY A 90 -1.71 -13.87 19.17
N LYS A 91 -0.81 -14.59 18.50
CA LYS A 91 0.60 -14.24 18.39
C LYS A 91 0.85 -13.53 17.06
N TYR A 92 1.51 -12.39 17.12
CA TYR A 92 1.75 -11.55 15.93
C TYR A 92 3.22 -11.42 15.55
N MET A 93 4.15 -11.77 16.45
CA MET A 93 5.58 -11.66 16.22
C MET A 93 6.15 -12.98 15.70
N GLY A 94 6.90 -12.90 14.60
CA GLY A 94 7.76 -13.96 14.09
C GLY A 94 9.24 -13.66 14.34
N ASP A 95 10.10 -13.99 13.38
CA ASP A 95 11.54 -13.73 13.38
C ASP A 95 11.88 -12.52 12.49
N TRP A 96 12.39 -11.45 13.09
CA TRP A 96 12.75 -10.22 12.37
C TRP A 96 13.81 -10.45 11.30
N LYS A 97 14.71 -11.44 11.47
CA LYS A 97 15.77 -11.76 10.50
C LYS A 97 15.18 -12.36 9.23
N ASN A 98 14.12 -13.15 9.36
CA ASN A 98 13.37 -13.64 8.20
C ASN A 98 12.52 -12.52 7.60
N GLY A 99 11.97 -11.65 8.45
CA GLY A 99 11.26 -10.45 8.04
C GLY A 99 12.10 -9.58 7.11
N ASP A 100 13.38 -9.33 7.42
CA ASP A 100 14.26 -8.53 6.55
C ASP A 100 14.46 -9.19 5.18
N LYS A 101 14.69 -10.51 5.13
CA LYS A 101 14.81 -11.24 3.85
C LYS A 101 13.53 -11.12 3.01
N ILE A 102 12.36 -11.19 3.65
CA ILE A 102 11.07 -11.01 2.98
C ILE A 102 10.94 -9.57 2.49
N ALA A 103 11.31 -8.57 3.30
CA ALA A 103 11.25 -7.16 2.94
C ALA A 103 12.16 -6.81 1.76
N GLN A 104 13.33 -7.45 1.64
CA GLN A 104 14.27 -7.26 0.53
C GLN A 104 13.85 -7.98 -0.74
N SER A 105 13.21 -9.15 -0.64
CA SER A 105 12.84 -9.93 -1.81
C SER A 105 11.68 -9.29 -2.57
N GLY A 106 11.90 -8.97 -3.85
CA GLY A 106 10.84 -8.60 -4.81
C GLY A 106 10.38 -9.77 -5.69
N ARG A 107 10.79 -11.01 -5.38
CA ARG A 107 10.47 -12.19 -6.19
C ARG A 107 9.08 -12.73 -5.92
N GLY A 108 8.58 -13.54 -6.86
CA GLY A 108 7.38 -14.34 -6.70
C GLY A 108 6.18 -13.76 -7.43
N ALA A 109 5.19 -14.62 -7.67
CA ALA A 109 3.95 -14.33 -8.36
C ALA A 109 4.09 -13.74 -9.79
N THR A 110 5.27 -13.71 -10.41
CA THR A 110 5.41 -13.24 -11.81
C THR A 110 5.15 -14.37 -12.83
N TRP A 111 5.14 -14.04 -14.12
CA TRP A 111 4.91 -15.02 -15.20
C TRP A 111 6.08 -16.01 -15.39
N SER A 112 7.29 -15.64 -14.94
CA SER A 112 8.52 -16.45 -15.06
C SER A 112 8.85 -17.22 -13.78
N ASP A 113 8.19 -16.90 -12.66
CA ASP A 113 8.34 -17.64 -11.41
C ASP A 113 7.62 -18.99 -11.48
N LYS A 114 8.18 -19.96 -10.77
CA LYS A 114 7.58 -21.29 -10.59
C LYS A 114 6.49 -21.24 -9.51
N PRO A 115 5.51 -22.18 -9.53
CA PRO A 115 4.45 -22.25 -8.52
C PRO A 115 4.91 -22.29 -7.06
N ASP A 116 6.10 -22.84 -6.80
CA ASP A 116 6.72 -23.00 -5.49
C ASP A 116 7.69 -21.87 -5.12
N THR A 117 7.79 -20.83 -5.96
CA THR A 117 8.64 -19.66 -5.65
C THR A 117 8.09 -18.96 -4.43
N VAL A 118 8.93 -18.81 -3.40
CA VAL A 118 8.58 -18.05 -2.20
C VAL A 118 8.45 -16.58 -2.56
N ASN A 119 7.25 -16.02 -2.34
CA ASN A 119 6.98 -14.61 -2.58
C ASN A 119 7.67 -13.74 -1.52
N GLY A 120 8.26 -12.64 -1.98
CA GLY A 120 8.76 -11.57 -1.11
C GLY A 120 7.76 -10.43 -0.95
N GLY A 121 8.04 -9.55 0.01
CA GLY A 121 7.25 -8.36 0.30
C GLY A 121 7.66 -7.13 -0.50
N GLY A 122 8.89 -7.10 -1.04
CA GLY A 122 9.42 -5.99 -1.84
C GLY A 122 9.35 -4.63 -1.13
N CYS A 123 9.40 -4.62 0.20
CA CYS A 123 9.10 -3.44 1.02
C CYS A 123 10.07 -2.29 0.76
N TYR A 124 11.35 -2.60 0.51
CA TYR A 124 12.36 -1.60 0.17
C TYR A 124 12.09 -0.90 -1.17
N ASN A 125 11.29 -1.46 -2.08
CA ASN A 125 10.93 -0.77 -3.34
C ASN A 125 10.06 0.47 -3.10
N CYS A 126 9.42 0.58 -1.94
CA CYS A 126 8.49 1.66 -1.62
C CYS A 126 8.86 2.45 -0.37
N HIS A 127 9.60 1.83 0.56
CA HIS A 127 9.86 2.39 1.89
C HIS A 127 11.35 2.34 2.23
N ARG A 128 11.82 3.36 2.94
CA ARG A 128 13.03 3.22 3.77
C ARG A 128 12.70 2.36 5.00
N VAL A 129 13.20 1.13 5.05
CA VAL A 129 12.89 0.20 6.16
C VAL A 129 13.97 0.23 7.26
N SER A 130 15.24 0.04 6.92
CA SER A 130 16.35 0.10 7.89
C SER A 130 17.21 1.36 7.73
N GLY A 131 18.06 1.61 8.71
CA GLY A 131 19.06 2.69 8.68
C GLY A 131 20.30 2.35 7.84
N THR A 132 20.53 1.05 7.59
CA THR A 132 21.74 0.52 6.97
C THR A 132 21.60 0.25 5.48
N GLU A 133 20.38 0.00 4.98
CA GLU A 133 20.13 -0.21 3.55
C GLU A 133 20.00 1.13 2.83
N LEU A 134 20.81 1.32 1.77
CA LEU A 134 20.86 2.56 0.99
C LEU A 134 19.92 2.53 -0.21
N SER A 135 19.57 1.34 -0.69
CA SER A 135 18.67 1.14 -1.83
C SER A 135 17.23 1.02 -1.35
N TYR A 136 16.51 2.15 -1.31
CA TYR A 136 15.09 2.18 -0.95
C TYR A 136 14.28 3.16 -1.78
N GLY A 137 12.98 2.90 -1.89
CA GLY A 137 11.99 3.78 -2.52
C GLY A 137 11.32 4.76 -1.56
N THR A 138 10.57 5.70 -2.13
CA THR A 138 9.91 6.80 -1.41
C THR A 138 8.43 6.98 -1.77
N ILE A 139 7.82 5.94 -2.37
CA ILE A 139 6.38 5.92 -2.66
C ILE A 139 5.58 5.91 -1.35
N GLY A 140 6.03 5.11 -0.39
CA GLY A 140 5.47 5.07 0.95
C GLY A 140 6.32 5.86 1.95
N PRO A 141 5.80 6.10 3.17
CA PRO A 141 6.55 6.76 4.22
C PRO A 141 7.75 5.92 4.67
N SER A 142 8.76 6.58 5.23
CA SER A 142 9.85 5.88 5.94
C SER A 142 9.28 5.02 7.08
N LEU A 143 9.75 3.78 7.17
CA LEU A 143 9.49 2.83 8.24
C LEU A 143 10.70 2.66 9.18
N TYR A 144 11.82 3.35 8.90
CA TYR A 144 12.96 3.40 9.81
C TYR A 144 12.53 3.81 11.22
N GLN A 145 12.96 3.06 12.22
CA GLN A 145 12.61 3.22 13.63
C GLN A 145 11.11 3.12 13.95
N PHE A 146 10.32 2.43 13.11
CA PHE A 146 8.87 2.35 13.27
C PHE A 146 8.44 1.93 14.69
N GLY A 147 9.00 0.84 15.22
CA GLY A 147 8.70 0.35 16.56
C GLY A 147 9.17 1.33 17.65
N LYS A 148 10.41 1.80 17.54
CA LYS A 148 11.03 2.75 18.48
C LYS A 148 10.23 4.05 18.62
N LEU A 149 9.73 4.58 17.50
CA LEU A 149 8.95 5.83 17.46
C LEU A 149 7.49 5.65 17.91
N ARG A 150 7.00 4.42 18.06
CA ARG A 150 5.60 4.11 18.36
C ARG A 150 5.39 3.35 19.66
N GLY A 151 6.42 3.25 20.51
CA GLY A 151 6.32 2.62 21.82
C GLY A 151 6.49 1.10 21.82
N GLY A 152 7.11 0.53 20.78
CA GLY A 152 7.51 -0.88 20.74
C GLY A 152 6.38 -1.87 20.41
N PRO A 153 6.57 -3.17 20.70
CA PRO A 153 5.66 -4.26 20.32
C PRO A 153 4.46 -4.39 21.26
N THR A 154 3.67 -3.33 21.42
CA THR A 154 2.38 -3.40 22.13
C THR A 154 1.37 -4.23 21.32
N GLU A 155 0.37 -4.82 21.98
CA GLU A 155 -0.68 -5.57 21.28
C GLU A 155 -1.39 -4.74 20.20
N ALA A 156 -1.66 -3.47 20.50
CA ALA A 156 -2.26 -2.54 19.55
C ALA A 156 -1.36 -2.31 18.32
N ASN A 157 -0.06 -2.10 18.53
CA ASN A 157 0.90 -1.90 17.44
C ASN A 157 1.05 -3.18 16.60
N MET A 158 1.15 -4.34 17.25
CA MET A 158 1.25 -5.63 16.57
C MET A 158 0.02 -5.91 15.70
N LYS A 159 -1.19 -5.72 16.23
CA LYS A 159 -2.45 -5.85 15.47
C LYS A 159 -2.53 -4.86 14.32
N TYR A 160 -2.11 -3.61 14.55
CA TYR A 160 -2.08 -2.59 13.49
C TYR A 160 -1.13 -2.99 12.36
N VAL A 161 0.12 -3.34 12.67
CA VAL A 161 1.12 -3.69 11.65
C VAL A 161 0.69 -4.93 10.88
N TYR A 162 0.24 -5.97 11.58
CA TYR A 162 -0.28 -7.18 10.94
C TYR A 162 -1.44 -6.85 10.00
N GLY A 163 -2.42 -6.08 10.48
CA GLY A 163 -3.57 -5.71 9.67
C GLY A 163 -3.23 -4.84 8.47
N LYS A 164 -2.26 -3.90 8.60
CA LYS A 164 -1.77 -3.10 7.46
C LYS A 164 -1.11 -3.96 6.39
N LEU A 165 -0.30 -4.95 6.78
CA LEU A 165 0.34 -5.87 5.86
C LEU A 165 -0.68 -6.82 5.21
N TYR A 166 -1.66 -7.30 6.00
CA TYR A 166 -2.69 -8.20 5.52
C TYR A 166 -3.61 -7.53 4.48
N ASN A 167 -4.19 -6.38 4.84
CA ASN A 167 -5.03 -5.57 3.96
C ASN A 167 -4.79 -4.07 4.22
N SER A 168 -3.90 -3.47 3.44
CA SER A 168 -3.58 -2.04 3.51
C SER A 168 -4.82 -1.15 3.29
N GLN A 169 -5.77 -1.56 2.46
CA GLN A 169 -6.93 -0.75 2.10
C GLN A 169 -8.00 -0.72 3.19
N ALA A 170 -7.88 -1.56 4.22
CA ALA A 170 -8.70 -1.51 5.43
C ALA A 170 -8.47 -0.26 6.29
N TYR A 171 -7.38 0.49 6.09
CA TYR A 171 -7.15 1.73 6.83
C TYR A 171 -6.86 2.94 5.96
N VAL A 172 -6.53 2.74 4.69
CA VAL A 172 -6.42 3.81 3.71
C VAL A 172 -7.07 3.27 2.43
N PRO A 173 -8.36 3.54 2.17
CA PRO A 173 -9.03 3.12 0.94
C PRO A 173 -8.21 3.52 -0.30
N CYS A 174 -8.11 2.62 -1.27
CA CYS A 174 -7.28 2.79 -2.47
C CYS A 174 -5.78 3.06 -2.21
N SER A 175 -5.23 2.63 -1.06
CA SER A 175 -3.79 2.61 -0.85
C SER A 175 -3.05 1.88 -1.97
N ASN A 176 -1.92 2.44 -2.41
CA ASN A 176 -1.00 1.82 -3.36
C ASN A 176 -0.23 0.62 -2.77
N MET A 177 -0.23 0.46 -1.44
CA MET A 177 0.39 -0.69 -0.80
C MET A 177 -0.44 -1.96 -1.13
N PRO A 178 0.16 -3.07 -1.58
CA PRO A 178 -0.58 -4.30 -1.86
C PRO A 178 -1.32 -4.87 -0.63
N ARG A 179 -2.46 -5.53 -0.86
CA ARG A 179 -3.19 -6.27 0.18
C ARG A 179 -2.62 -7.70 0.29
N PHE A 180 -1.40 -7.82 0.84
CA PHE A 180 -0.59 -9.04 0.74
C PHE A 180 -1.27 -10.29 1.29
N GLY A 181 -1.84 -10.20 2.50
CA GLY A 181 -2.51 -11.34 3.14
C GLY A 181 -3.85 -11.66 2.50
N TYR A 182 -4.62 -10.63 2.13
CA TYR A 182 -5.92 -10.80 1.46
C TYR A 182 -5.80 -11.56 0.13
N HIS A 183 -4.80 -11.22 -0.68
CA HIS A 183 -4.53 -11.89 -1.96
C HIS A 183 -3.66 -13.14 -1.84
N GLY A 184 -3.30 -13.56 -0.63
CA GLY A 184 -2.46 -14.75 -0.39
C GLY A 184 -1.04 -14.65 -0.95
N VAL A 185 -0.54 -13.43 -1.19
CA VAL A 185 0.83 -13.21 -1.66
C VAL A 185 1.82 -13.57 -0.55
N LEU A 186 1.53 -13.16 0.68
CA LEU A 186 2.31 -13.53 1.86
C LEU A 186 1.47 -14.43 2.78
N THR A 187 2.13 -15.45 3.32
CA THR A 187 1.54 -16.33 4.34
C THR A 187 1.45 -15.63 5.69
N GLU A 188 0.63 -16.16 6.61
CA GLU A 188 0.54 -15.64 7.98
C GLU A 188 1.92 -15.59 8.66
N ALA A 189 2.74 -16.63 8.51
CA ALA A 189 4.08 -16.67 9.08
C ALA A 189 4.98 -15.55 8.54
N GLN A 190 4.96 -15.31 7.23
CA GLN A 190 5.73 -14.22 6.62
C GLN A 190 5.25 -12.84 7.09
N ILE A 191 3.95 -12.66 7.29
CA ILE A 191 3.41 -11.41 7.86
C ILE A 191 3.87 -11.25 9.31
N LYS A 192 3.86 -12.32 10.12
CA LYS A 192 4.36 -12.30 11.51
C LYS A 192 5.86 -11.95 11.57
N ASP A 193 6.66 -12.47 10.65
CA ASP A 193 8.08 -12.12 10.52
C ASP A 193 8.28 -10.63 10.16
N LEU A 194 7.45 -10.07 9.27
CA LEU A 194 7.48 -8.63 8.95
C LEU A 194 6.98 -7.74 10.10
N VAL A 195 6.02 -8.22 10.91
CA VAL A 195 5.62 -7.53 12.14
C VAL A 195 6.81 -7.46 13.10
N ALA A 196 7.54 -8.56 13.25
CA ALA A 196 8.76 -8.58 14.06
C ALA A 196 9.84 -7.65 13.50
N LEU A 197 10.04 -7.63 12.18
CA LEU A 197 10.96 -6.68 11.55
C LEU A 197 10.66 -5.23 11.96
N LEU A 198 9.40 -4.82 12.00
CA LEU A 198 9.06 -3.42 12.29
C LEU A 198 9.03 -3.10 13.80
N LEU A 199 8.69 -4.07 14.65
CA LEU A 199 8.39 -3.80 16.07
C LEU A 199 9.40 -4.37 17.07
N ASP A 200 10.19 -5.37 16.69
CA ASP A 200 11.18 -5.97 17.58
C ASP A 200 12.25 -4.93 17.97
N PRO A 201 12.52 -4.69 19.27
CA PRO A 201 13.57 -3.78 19.71
C PRO A 201 14.97 -4.13 19.22
N GLU A 202 15.25 -5.40 18.90
CA GLU A 202 16.54 -5.88 18.38
C GLU A 202 16.60 -5.88 16.85
N SER A 203 15.49 -5.61 16.16
CA SER A 203 15.46 -5.52 14.70
C SER A 203 16.37 -4.40 14.20
N ILE A 204 17.03 -4.64 13.06
CA ILE A 204 17.81 -3.64 12.32
C ILE A 204 17.01 -2.37 11.96
N VAL A 205 15.68 -2.43 11.98
CA VAL A 205 14.80 -1.27 11.76
C VAL A 205 14.85 -0.30 12.94
N ASN A 206 15.02 -0.82 14.15
CA ASN A 206 14.88 -0.07 15.40
C ASN A 206 16.22 0.28 16.06
N GLN A 207 17.35 -0.11 15.44
CA GLN A 207 18.70 0.28 15.88
C GLN A 207 18.99 1.75 15.53
#